data_AF-A0A7L1XQC2-F1
#
_entry.id   AF-A0A7L1XQC2-F1
#
_cell.length_a   1.000
_cell.length_b   1.000
_cell.length_c   1.000
_cell.angle_alpha   90.00
_cell.angle_beta   90.00
_cell.angle_gamma   90.00
#
_symmetry.space_group_name_H-M   'P 1'
#
loop_
_entity.id
_entity.type
_entity.pdbx_description
1 polymer ?
#
loop_
_entity_poly.entity_id
_entity_poly.type
_entity_poly.pdbx_seq_one_letter_code
_entity_poly.pdbx_strand_id
1 'polypeptide(L)'
;GVGLFFKVLQGHGLLLPISGKGQLHPSKNSSLPSFPSASENIVPSQRSASLQTCCRLGGGDEARLLLQCRLVVCMLLGLGSLMVQGLSLLCPPACQCYDTSKVFCSEERMREIPAGLPGNATQLFFVETALSSICSGALGSSTTLTKLVFLNNDIQELEAGAFQGLPSLTELEVSGNPLPAVSPGMLMGLPNLSKLSLSANTFRSLQPGLFTPACRLQDLRLSGNKIEALPLGIFHPLRHLRTLDLSQNVLVELPVRLLAPLTTLHRLKLSDNLLARVPPGAFRALGQLAELHLDGNRLEELPDGAFTGLGALRRLQLQHNALGSLAPDIFAGLPNLTVINLEGNRLATLPATLFASTPGLLHLSLARNRLETLPQGLFTNLSVLQTLVLSHNAMGHLPALVFQGLAGLVELQLSHNNFSSLPAGLLTGLPLLTALELGHNHLARLPPGLFDANGELARVGLTNNPWACDCHLAYLLGWLQSFAEPLTHAQAFCASPAALRGQTLLEVPQGQLKCQGVPGVPLEEGLDGEPREDAPGQCTYSNPEGTINVACDATSCQQLSLRLPPSPPLPPGLAYQGTWVLHSRCGTLQLSVLITAQSRDEATSPGLPAVP
;
A
#
# COMPACT_ATOMS: atom_id res chain seq x y z
N GLY A 1 -11.70 29.35 -12.44
CA GLY A 1 -10.47 29.82 -11.77
C GLY A 1 -10.87 30.25 -10.38
N VAL A 2 -10.23 29.82 -9.30
CA VAL A 2 -8.79 29.86 -9.04
C VAL A 2 -8.32 28.54 -8.41
N GLY A 3 -7.13 28.10 -8.79
CA GLY A 3 -6.53 26.82 -8.45
C GLY A 3 -5.72 26.80 -7.15
N LEU A 4 -5.46 25.56 -6.75
CA LEU A 4 -4.63 25.10 -5.64
C LEU A 4 -3.21 25.68 -5.61
N PHE A 5 -2.71 25.91 -4.39
CA PHE A 5 -1.30 25.73 -4.05
C PHE A 5 -1.21 25.14 -2.63
N PHE A 6 -0.97 23.83 -2.52
CA PHE A 6 -0.44 23.20 -1.32
C PHE A 6 1.06 23.01 -1.54
N LYS A 7 1.87 23.65 -0.69
CA LYS A 7 3.33 23.47 -0.66
C LYS A 7 3.67 22.55 0.50
N VAL A 8 4.13 21.35 0.16
CA VAL A 8 4.73 20.37 1.07
C VAL A 8 6.04 20.94 1.60
N LEU A 9 6.20 20.95 2.93
CA LEU A 9 7.50 21.14 3.58
C LEU A 9 7.80 19.89 4.42
N GLN A 10 8.59 18.99 3.84
CA GLN A 10 9.38 18.00 4.56
C GLN A 10 10.58 18.71 5.20
N GLY A 11 10.71 18.62 6.52
CA GLY A 11 11.89 19.04 7.25
C GLY A 11 12.75 17.83 7.62
N HIS A 12 13.89 17.68 6.95
CA HIS A 12 15.02 16.88 7.43
C HIS A 12 15.66 17.59 8.63
N GLY A 13 15.94 16.85 9.70
CA GLY A 13 16.68 17.34 10.86
C GLY A 13 17.41 16.21 11.58
N LEU A 14 18.63 15.93 11.12
CA LEU A 14 19.69 15.27 11.91
C LEU A 14 20.07 16.18 13.08
N LEU A 15 20.24 15.63 14.30
CA LEU A 15 21.25 16.03 15.30
C LEU A 15 21.28 15.02 16.47
N LEU A 16 22.43 14.34 16.62
CA LEU A 16 22.92 13.68 17.86
C LEU A 16 23.72 14.72 18.70
N PRO A 17 24.35 14.37 19.84
CA PRO A 17 23.79 14.13 21.18
C PRO A 17 24.47 15.01 22.27
N ILE A 18 23.87 15.20 23.45
CA ILE A 18 24.63 15.66 24.65
C ILE A 18 24.25 14.86 25.91
N SER A 19 25.31 14.28 26.46
CA SER A 19 25.58 13.59 27.72
C SER A 19 24.87 14.09 29.00
N GLY A 20 24.54 13.15 29.89
CA GLY A 20 24.19 13.39 31.29
C GLY A 20 24.06 12.10 32.10
N LYS A 21 25.12 11.74 32.83
CA LYS A 21 25.32 10.53 33.64
C LYS A 21 24.30 10.34 34.78
N GLY A 22 24.05 9.07 35.14
CA GLY A 22 23.49 8.69 36.44
C GLY A 22 23.15 7.20 36.58
N GLN A 23 24.15 6.38 36.89
CA GLN A 23 23.99 4.97 37.30
C GLN A 23 23.20 4.86 38.62
N LEU A 24 22.32 3.86 38.75
CA LEU A 24 22.31 2.85 39.83
C LEU A 24 21.07 1.93 39.70
N HIS A 25 21.31 0.67 39.36
CA HIS A 25 20.47 -0.50 39.69
C HIS A 25 21.00 -1.09 41.02
N PRO A 26 20.18 -1.72 41.88
CA PRO A 26 19.75 -3.12 41.65
C PRO A 26 18.31 -3.43 42.14
N SER A 27 17.49 -4.18 41.40
CA SER A 27 17.24 -5.64 41.46
C SER A 27 16.24 -6.15 42.52
N LYS A 28 15.21 -6.86 42.01
CA LYS A 28 14.51 -8.07 42.51
C LYS A 28 13.32 -7.99 43.49
N ASN A 29 12.27 -8.72 43.05
CA ASN A 29 11.25 -9.50 43.79
C ASN A 29 10.21 -8.72 44.62
N SER A 30 8.93 -9.09 44.78
CA SER A 30 8.07 -10.21 44.32
C SER A 30 6.64 -9.96 44.88
N SER A 31 5.61 -10.50 44.21
CA SER A 31 4.34 -11.05 44.75
C SER A 31 3.41 -10.27 45.71
N LEU A 32 2.17 -10.07 45.23
CA LEU A 32 0.81 -9.98 45.85
C LEU A 32 0.56 -10.88 47.10
N PRO A 33 -0.63 -10.88 47.78
CA PRO A 33 -1.69 -9.86 48.05
C PRO A 33 -2.29 -9.87 49.51
N SER A 34 -3.27 -8.97 49.75
CA SER A 34 -4.52 -9.08 50.59
C SER A 34 -4.53 -9.12 52.15
N PHE A 35 -5.15 -8.05 52.74
CA PHE A 35 -6.22 -7.92 53.79
C PHE A 35 -6.28 -8.82 55.06
N PRO A 36 -7.07 -8.54 56.16
CA PRO A 36 -8.06 -7.47 56.44
C PRO A 36 -8.09 -6.84 57.88
N SER A 37 -9.05 -5.92 58.09
CA SER A 37 -9.85 -5.63 59.32
C SER A 37 -9.18 -4.84 60.47
N ALA A 38 -9.82 -3.95 61.25
CA ALA A 38 -11.22 -3.53 61.39
C ALA A 38 -11.32 -2.14 62.08
N SER A 39 -12.38 -1.41 61.70
CA SER A 39 -13.33 -0.62 62.52
C SER A 39 -12.89 0.28 63.70
N GLU A 40 -13.29 1.55 63.67
CA GLU A 40 -14.35 2.07 64.58
C GLU A 40 -14.92 3.43 64.14
N ASN A 41 -16.18 3.63 64.50
CA ASN A 41 -17.15 4.62 64.02
C ASN A 41 -17.07 5.97 64.74
N ILE A 42 -17.30 7.09 64.03
CA ILE A 42 -18.12 8.24 64.49
C ILE A 42 -18.85 8.85 63.28
N VAL A 43 -20.15 9.12 63.44
CA VAL A 43 -21.18 9.64 62.51
C VAL A 43 -21.76 10.94 63.14
N PRO A 44 -22.54 11.82 62.48
CA PRO A 44 -22.52 12.36 61.11
C PRO A 44 -22.35 13.90 61.08
N SER A 45 -22.05 14.49 59.92
CA SER A 45 -22.52 15.85 59.63
C SER A 45 -23.02 15.96 58.18
N GLN A 46 -24.29 16.32 58.06
CA GLN A 46 -24.97 16.69 56.83
C GLN A 46 -24.26 17.84 56.13
N ARG A 47 -24.03 17.72 54.82
CA ARG A 47 -24.13 18.82 53.85
C ARG A 47 -24.32 18.24 52.45
N SER A 48 -25.53 18.43 51.94
CA SER A 48 -25.94 18.16 50.56
C SER A 48 -25.70 19.39 49.69
N ALA A 49 -25.47 19.10 48.39
CA ALA A 49 -25.72 19.93 47.20
C ALA A 49 -24.87 21.19 46.95
N SER A 50 -24.15 21.20 45.82
CA SER A 50 -24.50 21.95 44.59
C SER A 50 -23.27 22.25 43.72
N LEU A 51 -23.29 21.83 42.46
CA LEU A 51 -22.56 22.44 41.35
C LEU A 51 -23.28 22.00 40.06
N GLN A 52 -24.36 22.72 39.78
CA GLN A 52 -25.19 22.61 38.60
C GLN A 52 -25.23 24.02 38.01
N THR A 53 -24.45 24.26 36.96
CA THR A 53 -24.47 25.50 36.18
C THR A 53 -24.30 25.15 34.71
N CYS A 54 -25.38 24.65 34.11
CA CYS A 54 -25.60 24.72 32.67
C CYS A 54 -26.97 25.37 32.46
N CYS A 55 -26.98 26.44 31.67
CA CYS A 55 -28.14 27.12 31.09
C CYS A 55 -29.26 27.54 32.07
N ARG A 56 -29.20 28.81 32.52
CA ARG A 56 -30.36 29.52 33.08
C ARG A 56 -30.67 30.75 32.25
N LEU A 57 -31.86 30.76 31.66
CA LEU A 57 -32.78 31.86 31.33
C LEU A 57 -33.99 31.13 30.70
N GLY A 58 -35.23 31.17 31.16
CA GLY A 58 -35.99 32.04 32.03
C GLY A 58 -37.39 32.08 31.41
N GLY A 59 -38.42 31.63 32.11
CA GLY A 59 -39.80 31.63 31.60
C GLY A 59 -40.80 32.00 32.70
N GLY A 60 -41.84 32.78 32.33
CA GLY A 60 -43.09 32.90 33.09
C GLY A 60 -43.68 34.31 33.24
N ASP A 61 -44.69 34.61 32.40
CA ASP A 61 -45.94 35.38 32.58
C ASP A 61 -46.07 36.64 33.47
N GLU A 62 -46.68 37.69 32.89
CA GLU A 62 -47.78 38.43 33.51
C GLU A 62 -48.81 38.93 32.46
N ALA A 63 -50.08 38.97 32.86
CA ALA A 63 -51.24 39.31 32.04
C ALA A 63 -51.92 40.62 32.49
N ARG A 64 -52.58 41.28 31.52
CA ARG A 64 -53.65 42.31 31.57
C ARG A 64 -53.27 43.78 31.80
N LEU A 65 -53.59 44.62 30.80
CA LEU A 65 -54.53 45.75 30.96
C LEU A 65 -55.21 46.10 29.61
N LEU A 66 -56.45 46.56 29.68
CA LEU A 66 -57.44 46.70 28.60
C LEU A 66 -57.72 48.19 28.29
N LEU A 67 -57.93 48.49 26.99
CA LEU A 67 -58.95 49.38 26.41
C LEU A 67 -58.65 50.86 26.03
N GLN A 68 -59.12 51.18 24.80
CA GLN A 68 -59.42 52.45 24.10
C GLN A 68 -58.27 53.07 23.28
N CYS A 69 -58.38 53.32 21.96
CA CYS A 69 -59.53 53.82 21.20
C CYS A 69 -59.53 53.36 19.71
N ARG A 70 -60.72 53.13 19.15
CA ARG A 70 -61.03 52.81 17.74
C ARG A 70 -61.32 54.09 16.93
N LEU A 71 -61.23 53.95 15.60
CA LEU A 71 -61.71 54.76 14.45
C LEU A 71 -60.52 55.31 13.65
N VAL A 72 -60.27 54.96 12.38
CA VAL A 72 -61.17 54.67 11.26
C VAL A 72 -60.51 53.64 10.31
N VAL A 73 -61.25 52.60 9.95
CA VAL A 73 -60.95 51.68 8.85
C VAL A 73 -61.41 52.31 7.54
N CYS A 74 -60.54 52.25 6.53
CA CYS A 74 -60.84 52.38 5.10
C CYS A 74 -61.42 53.72 4.59
N MET A 75 -60.53 54.68 4.35
CA MET A 75 -60.61 55.42 3.09
C MET A 75 -59.28 55.31 2.36
N LEU A 76 -59.34 54.56 1.25
CA LEU A 76 -58.43 54.59 0.10
C LEU A 76 -57.20 53.67 0.17
N LEU A 77 -57.51 52.37 0.01
CA LEU A 77 -56.85 51.49 -0.97
C LEU A 77 -56.19 52.30 -2.10
N GLY A 78 -54.87 52.45 -2.03
CA GLY A 78 -54.13 53.20 -3.03
C GLY A 78 -52.74 53.55 -2.60
N LEU A 79 -51.95 52.55 -2.21
CA LEU A 79 -50.48 52.45 -2.32
C LEU A 79 -50.02 51.13 -1.66
N GLY A 80 -50.68 50.04 -2.06
CA GLY A 80 -50.15 48.69 -1.88
C GLY A 80 -49.06 48.45 -2.92
N SER A 81 -47.87 49.02 -2.71
CA SER A 81 -46.67 48.68 -3.50
C SER A 81 -45.34 49.13 -2.89
N LEU A 82 -45.22 49.33 -1.57
CA LEU A 82 -43.93 49.71 -0.94
C LEU A 82 -43.66 49.08 0.43
N MET A 83 -44.31 47.95 0.75
CA MET A 83 -44.01 47.16 1.96
C MET A 83 -44.04 45.66 1.66
N VAL A 84 -43.14 45.20 0.79
CA VAL A 84 -42.61 43.83 0.83
C VAL A 84 -41.14 43.88 0.43
N GLN A 85 -40.33 44.64 1.17
CA GLN A 85 -38.93 44.23 1.32
C GLN A 85 -38.98 43.06 2.30
N GLY A 86 -38.86 41.85 1.77
CA GLY A 86 -38.79 40.64 2.57
C GLY A 86 -37.74 40.82 3.66
N LEU A 87 -38.10 40.44 4.88
CA LEU A 87 -37.13 40.23 5.95
C LEU A 87 -36.17 39.15 5.47
N SER A 88 -35.09 39.54 4.82
CA SER A 88 -33.92 38.70 4.66
C SER A 88 -33.48 38.34 6.07
N LEU A 89 -33.76 37.11 6.52
CA LEU A 89 -33.18 36.58 7.75
C LEU A 89 -31.68 36.85 7.67
N LEU A 90 -31.22 37.77 8.50
CA LEU A 90 -29.84 38.18 8.52
C LEU A 90 -29.00 36.97 8.90
N CYS A 91 -28.06 36.62 8.03
CA CYS A 91 -27.06 35.61 8.34
C CYS A 91 -26.34 36.05 9.63
N PRO A 92 -26.11 35.14 10.59
CA PRO A 92 -25.36 35.49 11.79
C PRO A 92 -24.00 36.10 11.44
N PRO A 93 -23.52 37.12 12.16
CA PRO A 93 -22.30 37.86 11.81
C PRO A 93 -21.03 37.00 11.78
N ALA A 94 -21.03 35.90 12.53
CA ALA A 94 -19.93 34.95 12.58
C ALA A 94 -20.05 33.82 11.53
N CYS A 95 -21.00 33.94 10.59
CA CYS A 95 -21.25 32.98 9.52
C CYS A 95 -21.43 33.67 8.16
N GLN A 96 -21.24 32.90 7.09
CA GLN A 96 -21.48 33.27 5.71
C GLN A 96 -22.59 32.37 5.15
N CYS A 97 -23.66 32.99 4.64
CA CYS A 97 -24.81 32.28 4.10
C CYS A 97 -24.85 32.42 2.58
N TYR A 98 -24.92 31.29 1.88
CA TYR A 98 -25.02 31.21 0.43
C TYR A 98 -26.41 30.69 0.05
N ASP A 99 -27.11 31.44 -0.81
CA ASP A 99 -28.43 31.09 -1.35
C ASP A 99 -29.46 30.69 -0.27
N THR A 100 -29.27 31.16 0.98
CA THR A 100 -30.00 30.77 2.21
C THR A 100 -30.00 29.28 2.57
N SER A 101 -29.42 28.41 1.73
CA SER A 101 -29.47 26.95 1.86
C SER A 101 -28.18 26.35 2.43
N LYS A 102 -27.06 27.06 2.31
CA LYS A 102 -25.74 26.65 2.83
C LYS A 102 -25.21 27.73 3.77
N VAL A 103 -24.76 27.33 4.95
CA VAL A 103 -24.20 28.25 5.95
C VAL A 103 -22.84 27.74 6.38
N PHE A 104 -21.84 28.61 6.31
CA PHE A 104 -20.48 28.36 6.74
C PHE A 104 -20.11 29.29 7.89
N CYS A 105 -19.81 28.72 9.04
CA CYS A 105 -19.36 29.42 10.23
C CYS A 105 -17.89 29.05 10.47
N SER A 106 -16.99 30.03 10.39
CA SER A 106 -15.54 29.81 10.50
C SER A 106 -14.83 30.92 11.28
N GLU A 107 -15.57 31.56 12.19
CA GLU A 107 -15.01 32.55 13.11
C GLU A 107 -14.23 31.84 14.22
N GLU A 108 -12.91 32.05 14.28
CA GLU A 108 -11.99 31.35 15.20
C GLU A 108 -12.42 31.47 16.67
N ARG A 109 -13.04 32.60 17.05
CA ARG A 109 -13.46 32.88 18.43
C ARG A 109 -14.89 32.41 18.77
N MET A 110 -15.60 31.81 17.82
CA MET A 110 -16.97 31.32 18.05
C MET A 110 -16.96 30.14 19.03
N ARG A 111 -17.54 30.35 20.22
CA ARG A 111 -17.64 29.33 21.29
C ARG A 111 -19.02 28.67 21.40
N GLU A 112 -20.01 29.26 20.74
CA GLU A 112 -21.39 28.77 20.73
C GLU A 112 -21.96 28.85 19.33
N ILE A 113 -22.92 27.98 19.02
CA ILE A 113 -23.65 28.02 17.75
C ILE A 113 -24.56 29.26 17.78
N PRO A 114 -24.45 30.17 16.80
CA PRO A 114 -25.18 31.43 16.86
C PRO A 114 -26.69 31.23 16.67
N ALA A 115 -27.49 32.01 17.40
CA ALA A 115 -28.92 32.11 17.16
C ALA A 115 -29.20 32.76 15.80
N GLY A 116 -30.36 32.43 15.19
CA GLY A 116 -30.79 33.04 13.93
C GLY A 116 -30.22 32.38 12.67
N LEU A 117 -29.79 31.12 12.74
CA LEU A 117 -29.51 30.33 11.55
C LEU A 117 -30.75 30.29 10.61
N PRO A 118 -30.56 30.39 9.28
CA PRO A 118 -31.67 30.33 8.32
C PRO A 118 -32.50 29.05 8.49
N GLY A 119 -33.81 29.19 8.74
CA GLY A 119 -34.70 28.05 8.97
C GLY A 119 -34.86 27.10 7.77
N ASN A 120 -34.53 27.57 6.56
CA ASN A 120 -34.51 26.79 5.31
C ASN A 120 -33.12 26.23 4.96
N ALA A 121 -32.13 26.37 5.85
CA ALA A 121 -30.80 25.82 5.61
C ALA A 121 -30.88 24.30 5.41
N THR A 122 -30.14 23.82 4.42
CA THR A 122 -30.01 22.40 4.05
C THR A 122 -28.64 21.84 4.41
N GLN A 123 -27.62 22.71 4.51
CA GLN A 123 -26.25 22.35 4.85
C GLN A 123 -25.66 23.37 5.81
N LEU A 124 -25.10 22.90 6.92
CA LEU A 124 -24.41 23.73 7.92
C LEU A 124 -22.98 23.22 8.12
N PHE A 125 -22.03 24.14 8.15
CA PHE A 125 -20.61 23.87 8.32
C PHE A 125 -20.05 24.75 9.44
N PHE A 126 -19.40 24.14 10.41
CA PHE A 126 -18.64 24.78 11.48
C PHE A 126 -17.20 24.32 11.36
N VAL A 127 -16.31 25.21 10.90
CA VAL A 127 -14.93 24.84 10.52
C VAL A 127 -13.95 25.76 11.22
N GLU A 128 -12.97 25.20 11.93
CA GLU A 128 -11.89 25.97 12.56
C GLU A 128 -12.41 27.04 13.55
N THR A 129 -13.41 26.67 14.37
CA THR A 129 -13.98 27.50 15.43
C THR A 129 -13.62 27.00 16.83
N ALA A 130 -13.78 27.85 17.85
CA ALA A 130 -13.56 27.51 19.27
C ALA A 130 -14.76 26.83 19.97
N LEU A 131 -15.61 26.12 19.24
CA LEU A 131 -16.74 25.36 19.81
C LEU A 131 -16.23 24.24 20.71
N SER A 132 -16.54 24.29 22.00
CA SER A 132 -16.07 23.29 22.98
C SER A 132 -17.06 22.16 23.28
N SER A 133 -18.35 22.41 23.08
CA SER A 133 -19.41 21.43 23.33
C SER A 133 -20.63 21.66 22.44
N ILE A 134 -21.42 20.62 22.21
CA ILE A 134 -22.73 20.73 21.55
C ILE A 134 -23.80 20.23 22.50
N CYS A 135 -24.63 21.17 22.96
CA CYS A 135 -25.78 20.89 23.81
C CYS A 135 -27.01 20.45 23.00
N SER A 136 -27.90 19.73 23.65
CA SER A 136 -29.22 19.37 23.13
C SER A 136 -30.02 20.63 22.77
N GLY A 137 -30.63 20.64 21.59
CA GLY A 137 -31.43 21.76 21.11
C GLY A 137 -30.64 22.97 20.59
N ALA A 138 -29.30 22.97 20.63
CA ALA A 138 -28.48 24.08 20.14
C ALA A 138 -28.68 24.39 18.64
N LEU A 139 -29.07 23.39 17.85
CA LEU A 139 -29.36 23.51 16.42
C LEU A 139 -30.86 23.73 16.12
N GLY A 140 -31.70 23.81 17.16
CA GLY A 140 -33.16 23.85 17.03
C GLY A 140 -33.74 22.60 16.37
N SER A 141 -34.97 22.71 15.86
CA SER A 141 -35.56 21.67 15.01
C SER A 141 -35.55 22.12 13.56
N SER A 142 -35.01 21.28 12.68
CA SER A 142 -34.97 21.54 11.24
C SER A 142 -35.37 20.29 10.47
N THR A 143 -36.36 20.45 9.60
CA THR A 143 -36.81 19.39 8.68
C THR A 143 -36.15 19.49 7.30
N THR A 144 -35.36 20.54 7.04
CA THR A 144 -34.66 20.76 5.77
C THR A 144 -33.19 20.40 5.82
N LEU A 145 -32.59 20.35 7.01
CA LEU A 145 -31.17 20.08 7.18
C LEU A 145 -30.84 18.64 6.80
N THR A 146 -29.96 18.48 5.81
CA THR A 146 -29.51 17.17 5.28
C THR A 146 -28.04 16.91 5.58
N LYS A 147 -27.22 17.96 5.68
CA LYS A 147 -25.78 17.86 5.95
C LYS A 147 -25.36 18.77 7.09
N LEU A 148 -24.64 18.21 8.05
CA LEU A 148 -24.10 18.93 9.19
C LEU A 148 -22.63 18.53 9.41
N VAL A 149 -21.75 19.53 9.44
CA VAL A 149 -20.30 19.33 9.51
C VAL A 149 -19.71 20.18 10.62
N PHE A 150 -18.95 19.54 11.51
CA PHE A 150 -18.07 20.15 12.50
C PHE A 150 -16.65 19.65 12.24
N LEU A 151 -15.81 20.49 11.63
CA LEU A 151 -14.45 20.13 11.23
C LEU A 151 -13.42 20.97 11.98
N ASN A 152 -12.41 20.34 12.58
CA ASN A 152 -11.28 21.02 13.21
C ASN A 152 -11.71 22.08 14.24
N ASN A 153 -12.64 21.74 15.13
CA ASN A 153 -13.02 22.62 16.25
C ASN A 153 -12.48 22.03 17.58
N ASP A 154 -12.83 22.66 18.70
CA ASP A 154 -12.37 22.27 20.04
C ASP A 154 -13.38 21.39 20.81
N ILE A 155 -14.25 20.65 20.11
CA ILE A 155 -15.37 19.93 20.73
C ILE A 155 -14.86 18.78 21.60
N GLN A 156 -15.05 18.90 22.92
CA GLN A 156 -14.67 17.91 23.93
C GLN A 156 -15.88 17.12 24.46
N GLU A 157 -17.09 17.65 24.30
CA GLU A 157 -18.31 17.03 24.82
C GLU A 157 -19.47 17.14 23.81
N LEU A 158 -20.19 16.02 23.64
CA LEU A 158 -21.45 15.97 22.90
C LEU A 158 -22.54 15.42 23.81
N GLU A 159 -23.58 16.21 24.04
CA GLU A 159 -24.74 15.75 24.80
C GLU A 159 -25.50 14.66 24.03
N ALA A 160 -26.13 13.72 24.74
CA ALA A 160 -26.87 12.62 24.14
C ALA A 160 -27.95 13.09 23.14
N GLY A 161 -28.56 14.26 23.34
CA GLY A 161 -29.58 14.82 22.44
C GLY A 161 -29.07 15.88 21.46
N ALA A 162 -27.75 16.03 21.27
CA ALA A 162 -27.16 17.15 20.52
C ALA A 162 -27.74 17.34 19.10
N PHE A 163 -28.10 16.25 18.43
CA PHE A 163 -28.64 16.26 17.07
C PHE A 163 -30.13 15.86 17.01
N GLN A 164 -30.80 15.83 18.16
CA GLN A 164 -32.22 15.53 18.22
C GLN A 164 -33.03 16.65 17.51
N GLY A 165 -34.06 16.26 16.76
CA GLY A 165 -34.91 17.22 16.02
C GLY A 165 -34.45 17.51 14.59
N LEU A 166 -33.50 16.71 14.05
CA LEU A 166 -32.98 16.78 12.68
C LEU A 166 -33.36 15.52 11.84
N PRO A 167 -34.66 15.26 11.60
CA PRO A 167 -35.13 13.99 11.01
C PRO A 167 -34.70 13.77 9.55
N SER A 168 -34.33 14.84 8.84
CA SER A 168 -33.90 14.79 7.43
C SER A 168 -32.39 14.66 7.25
N LEU A 169 -31.63 14.61 8.34
CA LEU A 169 -30.17 14.56 8.29
C LEU A 169 -29.70 13.24 7.66
N THR A 170 -28.89 13.34 6.60
CA THR A 170 -28.33 12.20 5.86
C THR A 170 -26.83 12.11 6.00
N GLU A 171 -26.14 13.22 6.25
CA GLU A 171 -24.69 13.30 6.45
C GLU A 171 -24.37 14.07 7.74
N LEU A 172 -23.68 13.40 8.67
CA LEU A 172 -23.14 14.01 9.89
C LEU A 172 -21.63 13.79 9.94
N GLU A 173 -20.89 14.87 10.08
CA GLU A 173 -19.44 14.86 10.23
C GLU A 173 -19.04 15.65 11.48
N VAL A 174 -18.34 14.98 12.41
CA VAL A 174 -17.75 15.59 13.60
C VAL A 174 -16.29 15.13 13.65
N SER A 175 -15.45 15.77 12.85
CA SER A 175 -14.08 15.32 12.58
C SER A 175 -13.04 16.35 13.02
N GLY A 176 -11.87 15.90 13.46
CA GLY A 176 -10.79 16.81 13.88
C GLY A 176 -11.07 17.51 15.21
N ASN A 177 -11.80 16.90 16.13
CA ASN A 177 -12.10 17.47 17.44
C ASN A 177 -11.44 16.65 18.56
N PRO A 178 -11.13 17.22 19.73
CA PRO A 178 -10.57 16.49 20.87
C PRO A 178 -11.60 15.61 21.62
N LEU A 179 -12.59 15.03 20.93
CA LEU A 179 -13.69 14.30 21.54
C LEU A 179 -13.22 12.91 22.06
N PRO A 180 -13.36 12.61 23.37
CA PRO A 180 -12.84 11.36 23.95
C PRO A 180 -13.80 10.17 23.82
N ALA A 181 -15.11 10.41 23.73
CA ALA A 181 -16.13 9.38 23.59
C ALA A 181 -17.43 9.95 23.02
N VAL A 182 -18.31 9.06 22.56
CA VAL A 182 -19.69 9.37 22.15
C VAL A 182 -20.67 8.38 22.78
N SER A 183 -21.87 8.85 23.12
CA SER A 183 -22.95 8.02 23.63
C SER A 183 -23.87 7.55 22.49
N PRO A 184 -24.54 6.38 22.60
CA PRO A 184 -25.55 5.94 21.64
C PRO A 184 -26.69 6.93 21.44
N GLY A 185 -26.98 7.75 22.46
CA GLY A 185 -28.00 8.80 22.39
C GLY A 185 -27.77 9.77 21.25
N MET A 186 -26.52 10.07 20.91
CA MET A 186 -26.12 11.05 19.89
C MET A 186 -26.72 10.75 18.50
N LEU A 187 -27.03 9.49 18.21
CA LEU A 187 -27.63 9.06 16.93
C LEU A 187 -29.15 8.87 17.01
N MET A 188 -29.76 9.10 18.16
CA MET A 188 -31.21 9.01 18.33
C MET A 188 -31.92 10.13 17.58
N GLY A 189 -33.01 9.79 16.88
CA GLY A 189 -33.78 10.76 16.11
C GLY A 189 -33.20 11.11 14.73
N LEU A 190 -32.19 10.37 14.24
CA LEU A 190 -31.59 10.53 12.91
C LEU A 190 -31.95 9.34 11.97
N PRO A 191 -33.23 9.15 11.60
CA PRO A 191 -33.69 7.94 10.90
C PRO A 191 -33.16 7.79 9.47
N ASN A 192 -32.69 8.89 8.85
CA ASN A 192 -32.21 8.92 7.48
C ASN A 192 -30.68 9.01 7.36
N LEU A 193 -29.97 8.89 8.49
CA LEU A 193 -28.53 9.03 8.49
C LEU A 193 -27.88 7.93 7.64
N SER A 194 -27.13 8.38 6.63
CA SER A 194 -26.50 7.53 5.62
C SER A 194 -24.97 7.60 5.69
N LYS A 195 -24.41 8.75 6.11
CA LYS A 195 -22.98 8.94 6.27
C LYS A 195 -22.69 9.52 7.65
N LEU A 196 -21.76 8.89 8.35
CA LEU A 196 -21.28 9.31 9.65
C LEU A 196 -19.76 9.30 9.63
N SER A 197 -19.15 10.46 9.88
CA SER A 197 -17.72 10.59 10.07
C SER A 197 -17.44 11.14 11.45
N LEU A 198 -16.65 10.41 12.22
CA LEU A 198 -16.11 10.80 13.51
C LEU A 198 -14.58 10.67 13.49
N SER A 199 -13.98 11.01 12.35
CA SER A 199 -12.54 10.82 12.10
C SER A 199 -11.70 11.86 12.83
N ALA A 200 -10.43 11.57 13.09
CA ALA A 200 -9.51 12.48 13.77
C ALA A 200 -10.06 13.02 15.11
N ASN A 201 -10.62 12.12 15.93
CA ASN A 201 -10.95 12.41 17.33
C ASN A 201 -9.99 11.67 18.28
N THR A 202 -10.34 11.57 19.57
CA THR A 202 -9.48 10.91 20.57
C THR A 202 -10.08 9.64 21.16
N PHE A 203 -10.99 9.00 20.41
CA PHE A 203 -11.68 7.79 20.88
C PHE A 203 -10.71 6.65 21.16
N ARG A 204 -10.74 6.12 22.39
CA ARG A 204 -9.99 4.91 22.79
C ARG A 204 -10.79 3.63 22.65
N SER A 205 -12.11 3.73 22.77
CA SER A 205 -13.05 2.63 22.64
C SER A 205 -14.40 3.14 22.16
N LEU A 206 -15.24 2.23 21.67
CA LEU A 206 -16.62 2.52 21.27
C LEU A 206 -17.58 1.88 22.27
N GLN A 207 -18.66 2.57 22.62
CA GLN A 207 -19.68 1.98 23.48
C GLN A 207 -20.46 0.88 22.74
N PRO A 208 -20.77 -0.25 23.40
CA PRO A 208 -21.64 -1.28 22.82
C PRO A 208 -22.98 -0.69 22.39
N GLY A 209 -23.44 -1.07 21.19
CA GLY A 209 -24.72 -0.60 20.66
C GLY A 209 -24.73 0.85 20.16
N LEU A 210 -23.58 1.54 20.07
CA LEU A 210 -23.48 2.90 19.53
C LEU A 210 -24.25 3.09 18.22
N PHE A 211 -24.13 2.13 17.30
CA PHE A 211 -24.74 2.21 15.96
C PHE A 211 -26.14 1.59 15.86
N THR A 212 -26.76 1.19 16.97
CA THR A 212 -28.11 0.61 16.97
C THR A 212 -29.16 1.52 16.32
N PRO A 213 -29.16 2.84 16.57
CA PRO A 213 -30.14 3.75 15.95
C PRO A 213 -29.91 3.99 14.45
N ALA A 214 -28.71 3.76 13.94
CA ALA A 214 -28.27 4.14 12.59
C ALA A 214 -28.27 2.96 11.60
N CYS A 215 -29.36 2.19 11.52
CA CYS A 215 -29.41 0.98 10.70
C CYS A 215 -29.33 1.23 9.17
N ARG A 216 -29.56 2.47 8.71
CA ARG A 216 -29.47 2.88 7.30
C ARG A 216 -28.09 3.37 6.86
N LEU A 217 -27.11 3.35 7.76
CA LEU A 217 -25.78 3.87 7.49
C LEU A 217 -25.10 3.11 6.35
N GLN A 218 -24.51 3.86 5.42
CA GLN A 218 -23.79 3.36 4.24
C GLN A 218 -22.30 3.69 4.27
N ASP A 219 -21.90 4.79 4.90
CA ASP A 219 -20.51 5.23 5.04
C ASP A 219 -20.23 5.53 6.52
N LEU A 220 -19.32 4.76 7.13
CA LEU A 220 -18.87 4.96 8.49
C LEU A 220 -17.37 5.18 8.50
N ARG A 221 -16.94 6.35 9.00
CA ARG A 221 -15.53 6.70 9.12
C ARG A 221 -15.17 6.99 10.58
N LEU A 222 -14.20 6.26 11.07
CA LEU A 222 -13.65 6.32 12.42
C LEU A 222 -12.12 6.43 12.38
N SER A 223 -11.57 6.85 11.24
CA SER A 223 -10.13 6.90 11.01
C SER A 223 -9.43 7.97 11.83
N GLY A 224 -8.14 7.79 12.13
CA GLY A 224 -7.35 8.79 12.87
C GLY A 224 -7.76 8.95 14.34
N ASN A 225 -8.30 7.90 14.95
CA ASN A 225 -8.63 7.86 16.38
C ASN A 225 -7.56 7.08 17.16
N LYS A 226 -7.85 6.70 18.40
CA LYS A 226 -6.96 5.91 19.26
C LYS A 226 -7.62 4.59 19.67
N ILE A 227 -8.47 4.01 18.80
CA ILE A 227 -9.28 2.84 19.15
C ILE A 227 -8.36 1.63 19.31
N GLU A 228 -8.34 1.07 20.52
CA GLU A 228 -7.50 -0.08 20.89
C GLU A 228 -8.19 -1.42 20.59
N ALA A 229 -9.51 -1.48 20.82
CA ALA A 229 -10.33 -2.66 20.57
C ALA A 229 -11.76 -2.30 20.17
N LEU A 230 -12.39 -3.20 19.40
CA LEU A 230 -13.78 -3.06 18.98
C LEU A 230 -14.68 -4.00 19.79
N PRO A 231 -15.80 -3.52 20.37
CA PRO A 231 -16.75 -4.38 21.05
C PRO A 231 -17.31 -5.46 20.12
N LEU A 232 -17.55 -6.65 20.69
CA LEU A 232 -18.19 -7.73 19.97
C LEU A 232 -19.52 -7.25 19.40
N GLY A 233 -19.65 -7.36 18.08
CA GLY A 233 -20.92 -7.10 17.44
C GLY A 233 -21.34 -5.65 17.28
N ILE A 234 -20.42 -4.71 17.47
CA ILE A 234 -20.67 -3.28 17.25
C ILE A 234 -21.28 -2.97 15.87
N PHE A 235 -21.02 -3.81 14.87
CA PHE A 235 -21.51 -3.65 13.49
C PHE A 235 -22.74 -4.48 13.11
N HIS A 236 -23.33 -5.27 14.02
CA HIS A 236 -24.54 -6.07 13.69
C HIS A 236 -25.71 -5.27 13.08
N PRO A 237 -25.98 -4.02 13.50
CA PRO A 237 -27.08 -3.23 12.94
C PRO A 237 -26.81 -2.75 11.49
N LEU A 238 -25.55 -2.67 11.07
CA LEU A 238 -25.10 -1.94 9.88
C LEU A 238 -25.14 -2.76 8.59
N ARG A 239 -26.30 -3.38 8.28
CA ARG A 239 -26.44 -4.32 7.14
C ARG A 239 -26.37 -3.66 5.76
N HIS A 240 -26.51 -2.34 5.70
CA HIS A 240 -26.46 -1.54 4.47
C HIS A 240 -25.12 -0.82 4.26
N LEU A 241 -24.13 -1.10 5.13
CA LEU A 241 -22.84 -0.41 5.10
C LEU A 241 -22.06 -0.79 3.85
N ARG A 242 -21.64 0.24 3.09
CA ARG A 242 -20.83 0.11 1.87
C ARG A 242 -19.37 0.47 2.11
N THR A 243 -19.11 1.42 3.00
CA THR A 243 -17.75 1.85 3.35
C THR A 243 -17.56 1.82 4.86
N LEU A 244 -16.49 1.16 5.30
CA LEU A 244 -16.02 1.17 6.67
C LEU A 244 -14.55 1.59 6.68
N ASP A 245 -14.26 2.72 7.32
CA ASP A 245 -12.90 3.23 7.48
C ASP A 245 -12.51 3.24 8.97
N LEU A 246 -11.59 2.35 9.33
CA LEU A 246 -10.98 2.20 10.65
C LEU A 246 -9.47 2.48 10.60
N SER A 247 -8.97 3.10 9.51
CA SER A 247 -7.55 3.35 9.33
C SER A 247 -6.96 4.29 10.39
N GLN A 248 -5.64 4.25 10.60
CA GLN A 248 -4.95 5.15 11.54
C GLN A 248 -5.56 5.08 12.95
N ASN A 249 -5.69 3.86 13.47
CA ASN A 249 -6.06 3.57 14.85
C ASN A 249 -4.97 2.71 15.50
N VAL A 250 -5.22 2.15 16.68
CA VAL A 250 -4.25 1.29 17.38
C VAL A 250 -4.82 -0.11 17.62
N LEU A 251 -5.62 -0.62 16.67
CA LEU A 251 -6.24 -1.94 16.76
C LEU A 251 -5.17 -3.03 16.72
N VAL A 252 -5.13 -3.87 17.76
CA VAL A 252 -4.18 -4.99 17.87
C VAL A 252 -4.74 -6.27 17.24
N GLU A 253 -6.05 -6.45 17.31
CA GLU A 253 -6.73 -7.62 16.75
C GLU A 253 -8.15 -7.28 16.26
N LEU A 254 -8.68 -8.15 15.40
CA LEU A 254 -10.08 -8.11 14.99
C LEU A 254 -10.84 -9.23 15.70
N PRO A 255 -11.94 -8.93 16.42
CA PRO A 255 -12.80 -9.96 16.96
C PRO A 255 -13.34 -10.89 15.87
N VAL A 256 -13.43 -12.18 16.21
CA VAL A 256 -13.96 -13.21 15.30
C VAL A 256 -15.41 -12.87 14.92
N ARG A 257 -15.74 -13.02 13.63
CA ARG A 257 -17.07 -12.70 13.04
C ARG A 257 -17.50 -11.23 13.14
N LEU A 258 -16.63 -10.29 13.54
CA LEU A 258 -16.93 -8.87 13.63
C LEU A 258 -17.56 -8.30 12.34
N LEU A 259 -17.01 -8.70 11.18
CA LEU A 259 -17.41 -8.18 9.86
C LEU A 259 -18.49 -9.03 9.18
N ALA A 260 -18.89 -10.17 9.75
CA ALA A 260 -19.83 -11.09 9.13
C ALA A 260 -21.20 -10.48 8.74
N PRO A 261 -21.76 -9.50 9.49
CA PRO A 261 -23.02 -8.84 9.12
C PRO A 261 -22.93 -7.89 7.91
N LEU A 262 -21.72 -7.47 7.50
CA LEU A 262 -21.49 -6.39 6.54
C LEU A 262 -21.48 -6.90 5.08
N THR A 263 -22.50 -7.63 4.67
CA THR A 263 -22.53 -8.33 3.36
C THR A 263 -22.60 -7.39 2.15
N THR A 264 -22.96 -6.12 2.35
CA THR A 264 -23.03 -5.07 1.31
C THR A 264 -21.79 -4.18 1.24
N LEU A 265 -20.74 -4.53 1.99
CA LEU A 265 -19.53 -3.73 2.08
C LEU A 265 -18.74 -3.78 0.76
N HIS A 266 -18.40 -2.61 0.24
CA HIS A 266 -17.61 -2.42 -0.98
C HIS A 266 -16.17 -2.00 -0.68
N ARG A 267 -15.97 -1.25 0.40
CA ARG A 267 -14.65 -0.75 0.81
C ARG A 267 -14.43 -0.96 2.30
N LEU A 268 -13.35 -1.65 2.64
CA LEU A 268 -12.88 -1.85 4.01
C LEU A 268 -11.46 -1.33 4.14
N LYS A 269 -11.27 -0.36 5.04
CA LYS A 269 -9.95 0.16 5.37
C LYS A 269 -9.58 -0.12 6.81
N LEU A 270 -8.46 -0.82 6.97
CA LEU A 270 -7.83 -1.16 8.25
C LEU A 270 -6.35 -0.72 8.26
N SER A 271 -5.96 0.16 7.34
CA SER A 271 -4.57 0.62 7.18
C SER A 271 -4.04 1.30 8.44
N ASP A 272 -2.73 1.28 8.64
CA ASP A 272 -2.06 2.00 9.73
C ASP A 272 -2.66 1.66 11.11
N ASN A 273 -2.68 0.36 11.43
CA ASN A 273 -3.09 -0.18 12.72
C ASN A 273 -1.97 -1.07 13.28
N LEU A 274 -2.25 -1.81 14.35
CA LEU A 274 -1.28 -2.68 15.02
C LEU A 274 -1.61 -4.17 14.83
N LEU A 275 -2.37 -4.52 13.79
CA LEU A 275 -2.85 -5.89 13.59
C LEU A 275 -1.66 -6.83 13.33
N ALA A 276 -1.50 -7.83 14.20
CA ALA A 276 -0.46 -8.85 14.06
C ALA A 276 -0.92 -10.05 13.21
N ARG A 277 -2.24 -10.29 13.15
CA ARG A 277 -2.85 -11.41 12.43
C ARG A 277 -4.26 -11.07 11.95
N VAL A 278 -4.70 -11.75 10.91
CA VAL A 278 -6.10 -11.74 10.46
C VAL A 278 -6.80 -13.00 10.97
N PRO A 279 -7.97 -12.91 11.62
CA PRO A 279 -8.72 -14.11 12.01
C PRO A 279 -9.14 -14.96 10.80
N PRO A 280 -9.07 -16.30 10.88
CA PRO A 280 -9.52 -17.17 9.80
C PRO A 280 -10.96 -16.88 9.36
N GLY A 281 -11.16 -16.70 8.05
CA GLY A 281 -12.48 -16.41 7.48
C GLY A 281 -13.07 -15.05 7.86
N ALA A 282 -12.29 -14.09 8.39
CA ALA A 282 -12.75 -12.76 8.76
C ALA A 282 -13.51 -12.04 7.64
N PHE A 283 -13.10 -12.26 6.38
CA PHE A 283 -13.67 -11.58 5.21
C PHE A 283 -14.65 -12.44 4.40
N ARG A 284 -14.91 -13.69 4.81
CA ARG A 284 -15.64 -14.68 3.99
C ARG A 284 -17.04 -14.26 3.56
N ALA A 285 -17.71 -13.42 4.35
CA ALA A 285 -19.07 -12.95 4.07
C ALA A 285 -19.11 -11.69 3.17
N LEU A 286 -17.97 -11.08 2.86
CA LEU A 286 -17.87 -9.78 2.18
C LEU A 286 -17.84 -9.94 0.65
N GLY A 287 -18.80 -10.64 0.07
CA GLY A 287 -18.80 -11.00 -1.36
C GLY A 287 -18.87 -9.82 -2.32
N GLN A 288 -19.28 -8.63 -1.86
CA GLN A 288 -19.34 -7.39 -2.64
C GLN A 288 -18.10 -6.49 -2.46
N LEU A 289 -17.12 -6.91 -1.65
CA LEU A 289 -15.96 -6.10 -1.34
C LEU A 289 -15.11 -5.90 -2.60
N ALA A 290 -14.93 -4.64 -2.98
CA ALA A 290 -14.13 -4.24 -4.13
C ALA A 290 -12.71 -3.79 -3.71
N GLU A 291 -12.58 -3.23 -2.50
CA GLU A 291 -11.31 -2.71 -1.98
C GLU A 291 -11.07 -3.13 -0.54
N LEU A 292 -9.93 -3.76 -0.30
CA LEU A 292 -9.45 -4.18 1.02
C LEU A 292 -8.07 -3.58 1.28
N HIS A 293 -7.98 -2.79 2.34
CA HIS A 293 -6.74 -2.17 2.78
C HIS A 293 -6.31 -2.70 4.15
N LEU A 294 -5.16 -3.37 4.19
CA LEU A 294 -4.51 -3.95 5.37
C LEU A 294 -3.06 -3.47 5.52
N ASP A 295 -2.67 -2.45 4.75
CA ASP A 295 -1.33 -1.89 4.71
C ASP A 295 -0.95 -1.16 6.01
N GLY A 296 0.35 -1.01 6.29
CA GLY A 296 0.82 -0.31 7.50
C GLY A 296 0.45 -1.01 8.80
N ASN A 297 0.35 -2.34 8.80
CA ASN A 297 0.07 -3.16 9.97
C ASN A 297 1.32 -3.98 10.38
N ARG A 298 1.15 -4.99 11.24
CA ARG A 298 2.22 -5.87 11.72
C ARG A 298 1.97 -7.32 11.32
N LEU A 299 1.30 -7.56 10.20
CA LEU A 299 0.92 -8.90 9.77
C LEU A 299 2.18 -9.70 9.41
N GLU A 300 2.43 -10.80 10.12
CA GLU A 300 3.57 -11.70 9.85
C GLU A 300 3.19 -12.84 8.90
N GLU A 301 1.93 -13.25 8.94
CA GLU A 301 1.36 -14.31 8.12
C GLU A 301 -0.10 -14.00 7.77
N LEU A 302 -0.59 -14.64 6.71
CA LEU A 302 -2.00 -14.65 6.34
C LEU A 302 -2.54 -16.08 6.53
N PRO A 303 -3.72 -16.25 7.16
CA PRO A 303 -4.30 -17.58 7.32
C PRO A 303 -4.67 -18.20 5.96
N ASP A 304 -4.68 -19.52 5.89
CA ASP A 304 -5.09 -20.25 4.68
C ASP A 304 -6.49 -19.81 4.23
N GLY A 305 -6.60 -19.51 2.93
CA GLY A 305 -7.83 -19.01 2.35
C GLY A 305 -8.32 -17.68 2.96
N ALA A 306 -7.43 -16.83 3.49
CA ALA A 306 -7.77 -15.52 4.09
C ALA A 306 -8.77 -14.69 3.26
N PHE A 307 -8.66 -14.77 1.93
CA PHE A 307 -9.45 -14.00 0.97
C PHE A 307 -10.56 -14.81 0.29
N THR A 308 -10.86 -16.01 0.79
CA THR A 308 -11.95 -16.84 0.26
C THR A 308 -13.29 -16.10 0.35
N GLY A 309 -14.05 -16.10 -0.74
CA GLY A 309 -15.36 -15.44 -0.82
C GLY A 309 -15.31 -14.00 -1.35
N LEU A 310 -14.13 -13.43 -1.56
CA LEU A 310 -13.95 -12.06 -2.07
C LEU A 310 -13.95 -11.97 -3.61
N GLY A 311 -14.95 -12.59 -4.25
CA GLY A 311 -15.00 -12.69 -5.72
C GLY A 311 -15.13 -11.36 -6.47
N ALA A 312 -15.58 -10.28 -5.81
CA ALA A 312 -15.69 -8.94 -6.38
C ALA A 312 -14.44 -8.06 -6.16
N LEU A 313 -13.42 -8.56 -5.44
CA LEU A 313 -12.29 -7.75 -5.03
C LEU A 313 -11.43 -7.35 -6.23
N ARG A 314 -11.15 -6.05 -6.32
CA ARG A 314 -10.33 -5.44 -7.39
C ARG A 314 -9.00 -4.93 -6.85
N ARG A 315 -8.99 -4.42 -5.62
CA ARG A 315 -7.80 -3.82 -5.00
C ARG A 315 -7.50 -4.44 -3.65
N LEU A 316 -6.28 -4.96 -3.50
CA LEU A 316 -5.75 -5.50 -2.26
C LEU A 316 -4.45 -4.76 -1.91
N GLN A 317 -4.43 -4.08 -0.76
CA GLN A 317 -3.27 -3.37 -0.24
C GLN A 317 -2.74 -4.10 1.00
N LEU A 318 -1.51 -4.61 0.91
CA LEU A 318 -0.82 -5.38 1.95
C LEU A 318 0.60 -4.83 2.22
N GLN A 319 0.94 -3.68 1.66
CA GLN A 319 2.27 -3.08 1.81
C GLN A 319 2.57 -2.68 3.25
N HIS A 320 3.85 -2.55 3.58
CA HIS A 320 4.33 -2.15 4.91
C HIS A 320 3.76 -3.04 6.02
N ASN A 321 3.85 -4.35 5.83
CA ASN A 321 3.59 -5.37 6.84
C ASN A 321 4.90 -6.16 7.12
N ALA A 322 4.80 -7.30 7.79
CA ALA A 322 5.93 -8.16 8.14
C ALA A 322 5.87 -9.53 7.46
N LEU A 323 5.13 -9.67 6.34
CA LEU A 323 4.88 -10.96 5.70
C LEU A 323 6.18 -11.61 5.24
N GLY A 324 6.47 -12.81 5.75
CA GLY A 324 7.69 -13.57 5.42
C GLY A 324 7.52 -14.54 4.25
N SER A 325 6.32 -15.10 4.08
CA SER A 325 5.98 -16.05 3.02
C SER A 325 4.50 -15.92 2.63
N LEU A 326 4.14 -16.50 1.49
CA LEU A 326 2.77 -16.55 0.98
C LEU A 326 2.45 -17.98 0.56
N ALA A 327 1.25 -18.46 0.91
CA ALA A 327 0.76 -19.75 0.42
C ALA A 327 0.53 -19.70 -1.10
N PRO A 328 0.76 -20.80 -1.86
CA PRO A 328 0.65 -20.81 -3.32
C PRO A 328 -0.73 -20.45 -3.88
N ASP A 329 -1.79 -20.68 -3.10
CA ASP A 329 -3.20 -20.51 -3.47
C ASP A 329 -3.88 -19.35 -2.73
N ILE A 330 -3.11 -18.51 -2.02
CA ILE A 330 -3.65 -17.41 -1.20
C ILE A 330 -4.55 -16.44 -2.00
N PHE A 331 -4.31 -16.29 -3.31
CA PHE A 331 -5.09 -15.45 -4.22
C PHE A 331 -6.08 -16.22 -5.11
N ALA A 332 -6.26 -17.54 -4.92
CA ALA A 332 -7.11 -18.37 -5.77
C ALA A 332 -8.59 -17.90 -5.83
N GLY A 333 -9.09 -17.29 -4.76
CA GLY A 333 -10.45 -16.76 -4.65
C GLY A 333 -10.69 -15.37 -5.24
N LEU A 334 -9.71 -14.78 -5.95
CA LEU A 334 -9.72 -13.36 -6.36
C LEU A 334 -9.69 -13.17 -7.90
N PRO A 335 -10.67 -13.69 -8.65
CA PRO A 335 -10.64 -13.68 -10.13
C PRO A 335 -10.68 -12.28 -10.76
N ASN A 336 -11.22 -11.29 -10.04
CA ASN A 336 -11.40 -9.91 -10.51
C ASN A 336 -10.31 -8.94 -10.01
N LEU A 337 -9.24 -9.46 -9.40
CA LEU A 337 -8.18 -8.63 -8.82
C LEU A 337 -7.41 -7.91 -9.93
N THR A 338 -7.32 -6.58 -9.81
CA THR A 338 -6.60 -5.73 -10.76
C THR A 338 -5.37 -5.07 -10.15
N VAL A 339 -5.37 -4.85 -8.83
CA VAL A 339 -4.27 -4.21 -8.12
C VAL A 339 -3.90 -5.01 -6.89
N ILE A 340 -2.62 -5.39 -6.80
CA ILE A 340 -2.03 -5.94 -5.59
C ILE A 340 -0.74 -5.20 -5.25
N ASN A 341 -0.65 -4.77 -3.99
CA ASN A 341 0.55 -4.15 -3.46
C ASN A 341 1.07 -4.93 -2.26
N LEU A 342 2.26 -5.51 -2.41
CA LEU A 342 3.00 -6.27 -1.40
C LEU A 342 4.31 -5.57 -1.01
N GLU A 343 4.46 -4.28 -1.35
CA GLU A 343 5.67 -3.51 -1.09
C GLU A 343 6.06 -3.50 0.40
N GLY A 344 7.35 -3.52 0.72
CA GLY A 344 7.79 -3.27 2.09
C GLY A 344 7.40 -4.40 3.06
N ASN A 345 7.42 -5.65 2.59
CA ASN A 345 7.28 -6.85 3.40
C ASN A 345 8.64 -7.55 3.57
N ARG A 346 8.66 -8.79 4.03
CA ARG A 346 9.88 -9.58 4.29
C ARG A 346 9.97 -10.81 3.39
N LEU A 347 9.32 -10.78 2.23
CA LEU A 347 9.23 -11.92 1.31
C LEU A 347 10.61 -12.24 0.73
N ALA A 348 11.09 -13.46 0.96
CA ALA A 348 12.36 -13.96 0.42
C ALA A 348 12.18 -14.79 -0.86
N THR A 349 11.07 -15.52 -0.95
CA THR A 349 10.70 -16.35 -2.10
C THR A 349 9.21 -16.19 -2.42
N LEU A 350 8.83 -16.56 -3.64
CA LEU A 350 7.45 -16.59 -4.09
C LEU A 350 7.12 -17.98 -4.68
N PRO A 351 5.92 -18.52 -4.46
CA PRO A 351 5.47 -19.71 -5.17
C PRO A 351 5.26 -19.43 -6.66
N ALA A 352 5.64 -20.37 -7.54
CA ALA A 352 5.49 -20.22 -8.99
C ALA A 352 4.04 -20.02 -9.46
N THR A 353 3.07 -20.55 -8.72
CA THR A 353 1.64 -20.50 -9.06
C THR A 353 0.88 -19.35 -8.39
N LEU A 354 1.58 -18.47 -7.66
CA LEU A 354 0.96 -17.47 -6.78
C LEU A 354 -0.11 -16.60 -7.48
N PHE A 355 0.12 -16.25 -8.75
CA PHE A 355 -0.77 -15.39 -9.53
C PHE A 355 -1.55 -16.14 -10.62
N ALA A 356 -1.57 -17.49 -10.58
CA ALA A 356 -2.19 -18.30 -11.63
C ALA A 356 -3.71 -18.04 -11.80
N SER A 357 -4.39 -17.68 -10.70
CA SER A 357 -5.84 -17.42 -10.65
C SER A 357 -6.23 -15.95 -10.72
N THR A 358 -5.28 -15.05 -10.99
CA THR A 358 -5.52 -13.59 -11.06
C THR A 358 -5.16 -13.02 -12.44
N PRO A 359 -5.76 -13.50 -13.54
CA PRO A 359 -5.37 -13.11 -14.90
C PRO A 359 -5.69 -11.64 -15.22
N GLY A 360 -6.56 -10.99 -14.44
CA GLY A 360 -6.94 -9.59 -14.62
C GLY A 360 -6.03 -8.55 -13.93
N LEU A 361 -4.89 -8.98 -13.35
CA LEU A 361 -3.97 -8.06 -12.69
C LEU A 361 -3.39 -7.04 -13.68
N LEU A 362 -3.52 -5.76 -13.33
CA LEU A 362 -2.97 -4.62 -14.08
C LEU A 362 -1.73 -4.05 -13.39
N HIS A 363 -1.71 -4.01 -12.06
CA HIS A 363 -0.62 -3.44 -11.29
C HIS A 363 -0.18 -4.38 -10.16
N LEU A 364 1.09 -4.76 -10.18
CA LEU A 364 1.74 -5.62 -9.20
C LEU A 364 2.99 -4.93 -8.65
N SER A 365 3.00 -4.66 -7.34
CA SER A 365 4.20 -4.20 -6.63
C SER A 365 4.69 -5.25 -5.64
N LEU A 366 5.95 -5.64 -5.80
CA LEU A 366 6.75 -6.50 -4.92
C LEU A 366 8.00 -5.76 -4.42
N ALA A 367 7.99 -4.42 -4.51
CA ALA A 367 9.13 -3.59 -4.15
C ALA A 367 9.51 -3.71 -2.67
N ARG A 368 10.75 -3.36 -2.30
CA ARG A 368 11.19 -3.31 -0.89
C ARG A 368 10.92 -4.61 -0.12
N ASN A 369 11.18 -5.75 -0.76
CA ASN A 369 11.14 -7.07 -0.14
C ASN A 369 12.58 -7.62 -0.02
N ARG A 370 12.73 -8.94 0.17
CA ARG A 370 14.03 -9.62 0.30
C ARG A 370 14.21 -10.68 -0.81
N LEU A 371 13.60 -10.45 -1.96
CA LEU A 371 13.64 -11.41 -3.07
C LEU A 371 15.06 -11.50 -3.63
N GLU A 372 15.61 -12.70 -3.70
CA GLU A 372 16.93 -12.97 -4.31
C GLU A 372 16.82 -13.46 -5.77
N THR A 373 15.67 -14.05 -6.11
CA THR A 373 15.36 -14.53 -7.46
C THR A 373 13.84 -14.65 -7.61
N LEU A 374 13.37 -14.98 -8.82
CA LEU A 374 11.97 -15.24 -9.13
C LEU A 374 11.82 -16.67 -9.67
N PRO A 375 10.76 -17.39 -9.30
CA PRO A 375 10.48 -18.70 -9.91
C PRO A 375 10.11 -18.55 -11.39
N GLN A 376 10.47 -19.55 -12.19
CA GLN A 376 10.04 -19.62 -13.59
C GLN A 376 8.51 -19.74 -13.67
N GLY A 377 7.91 -19.03 -14.62
CA GLY A 377 6.48 -19.08 -14.88
C GLY A 377 5.59 -18.31 -13.89
N LEU A 378 6.17 -17.52 -12.97
CA LEU A 378 5.41 -16.72 -12.00
C LEU A 378 4.34 -15.82 -12.64
N PHE A 379 4.60 -15.35 -13.85
CA PHE A 379 3.80 -14.34 -14.53
C PHE A 379 3.08 -14.85 -15.80
N THR A 380 3.13 -16.15 -16.09
CA THR A 380 2.66 -16.73 -17.38
C THR A 380 1.22 -16.35 -17.74
N ASN A 381 0.34 -16.16 -16.76
CA ASN A 381 -1.08 -15.85 -16.97
C ASN A 381 -1.43 -14.36 -16.90
N LEU A 382 -0.44 -13.47 -16.78
CA LEU A 382 -0.65 -12.03 -16.51
C LEU A 382 -0.51 -11.18 -17.78
N SER A 383 -1.19 -11.56 -18.86
CA SER A 383 -1.03 -10.92 -20.17
C SER A 383 -1.49 -9.46 -20.24
N VAL A 384 -2.36 -9.04 -19.32
CA VAL A 384 -2.87 -7.65 -19.22
C VAL A 384 -2.12 -6.80 -18.20
N LEU A 385 -1.09 -7.35 -17.53
CA LEU A 385 -0.32 -6.62 -16.53
C LEU A 385 0.38 -5.43 -17.19
N GLN A 386 0.15 -4.23 -16.66
CA GLN A 386 0.68 -2.98 -17.19
C GLN A 386 1.90 -2.51 -16.42
N THR A 387 1.92 -2.71 -15.10
CA THR A 387 3.00 -2.24 -14.23
C THR A 387 3.50 -3.36 -13.33
N LEU A 388 4.80 -3.62 -13.40
CA LEU A 388 5.50 -4.55 -12.53
C LEU A 388 6.64 -3.84 -11.79
N VAL A 389 6.51 -3.75 -10.47
CA VAL A 389 7.52 -3.11 -9.62
C VAL A 389 8.23 -4.17 -8.78
N LEU A 390 9.53 -4.35 -9.05
CA LEU A 390 10.43 -5.29 -8.37
C LEU A 390 11.64 -4.59 -7.74
N SER A 391 11.60 -3.26 -7.63
CA SER A 391 12.70 -2.44 -7.15
C SER A 391 12.98 -2.63 -5.65
N HIS A 392 14.20 -2.31 -5.21
CA HIS A 392 14.62 -2.46 -3.82
C HIS A 392 14.46 -3.90 -3.29
N ASN A 393 15.01 -4.87 -4.02
CA ASN A 393 15.11 -6.27 -3.57
C ASN A 393 16.60 -6.67 -3.53
N ALA A 394 16.88 -7.96 -3.32
CA ALA A 394 18.24 -8.50 -3.26
C ALA A 394 18.59 -9.35 -4.50
N MET A 395 17.93 -9.10 -5.63
CA MET A 395 18.05 -9.99 -6.78
C MET A 395 19.41 -9.86 -7.46
N GLY A 396 20.14 -10.98 -7.56
CA GLY A 396 21.44 -11.03 -8.24
C GLY A 396 21.36 -11.47 -9.71
N HIS A 397 20.33 -12.25 -10.04
CA HIS A 397 20.10 -12.81 -11.37
C HIS A 397 18.60 -12.99 -11.61
N LEU A 398 18.20 -13.10 -12.89
CA LEU A 398 16.85 -13.44 -13.31
C LEU A 398 16.89 -14.70 -14.17
N PRO A 399 15.91 -15.62 -14.05
CA PRO A 399 15.75 -16.70 -15.01
C PRO A 399 15.52 -16.14 -16.42
N ALA A 400 16.03 -16.85 -17.43
CA ALA A 400 15.66 -16.58 -18.82
C ALA A 400 14.13 -16.68 -18.98
N LEU A 401 13.56 -15.79 -19.79
CA LEU A 401 12.13 -15.76 -20.12
C LEU A 401 11.18 -15.56 -18.92
N VAL A 402 11.66 -15.09 -17.76
CA VAL A 402 10.80 -14.89 -16.57
C VAL A 402 9.62 -13.93 -16.82
N PHE A 403 9.78 -12.97 -17.73
CA PHE A 403 8.75 -12.01 -18.12
C PHE A 403 7.95 -12.43 -19.36
N GLN A 404 8.18 -13.65 -19.88
CA GLN A 404 7.44 -14.16 -21.02
C GLN A 404 5.94 -14.23 -20.70
N GLY A 405 5.12 -13.77 -21.65
CA GLY A 405 3.65 -13.74 -21.51
C GLY A 405 3.10 -12.39 -21.02
N LEU A 406 3.94 -11.48 -20.53
CA LEU A 406 3.55 -10.13 -20.10
C LEU A 406 3.34 -9.16 -21.30
N ALA A 407 2.48 -9.55 -22.24
CA ALA A 407 2.27 -8.82 -23.50
C ALA A 407 1.74 -7.38 -23.31
N GLY A 408 1.03 -7.13 -22.20
CA GLY A 408 0.47 -5.84 -21.83
C GLY A 408 1.41 -4.92 -21.05
N LEU A 409 2.65 -5.35 -20.75
CA LEU A 409 3.52 -4.63 -19.82
C LEU A 409 4.03 -3.33 -20.42
N VAL A 410 3.76 -2.23 -19.71
CA VAL A 410 4.13 -0.85 -20.11
C VAL A 410 5.32 -0.37 -19.30
N GLU A 411 5.39 -0.73 -18.02
CA GLU A 411 6.41 -0.25 -17.09
C GLU A 411 6.97 -1.40 -16.22
N LEU A 412 8.30 -1.56 -16.29
CA LEU A 412 9.06 -2.54 -15.51
C LEU A 412 10.12 -1.83 -14.67
N GLN A 413 10.00 -1.94 -13.34
CA GLN A 413 10.96 -1.34 -12.42
C GLN A 413 11.82 -2.40 -11.73
N LEU A 414 13.12 -2.43 -12.05
CA LEU A 414 14.13 -3.36 -11.53
C LEU A 414 15.26 -2.64 -10.77
N SER A 415 15.09 -1.35 -10.49
CA SER A 415 16.09 -0.52 -9.83
C SER A 415 16.42 -0.98 -8.41
N HIS A 416 17.59 -0.60 -7.88
CA HIS A 416 18.00 -0.95 -6.52
C HIS A 416 17.95 -2.47 -6.25
N ASN A 417 18.62 -3.25 -7.10
CA ASN A 417 18.84 -4.68 -6.92
C ASN A 417 20.35 -4.97 -6.97
N ASN A 418 20.72 -6.25 -7.05
CA ASN A 418 22.11 -6.69 -7.09
C ASN A 418 22.52 -7.25 -8.47
N PHE A 419 21.85 -6.84 -9.56
CA PHE A 419 22.06 -7.42 -10.88
C PHE A 419 23.47 -7.11 -11.41
N SER A 420 24.24 -8.16 -11.69
CA SER A 420 25.56 -8.06 -12.32
C SER A 420 25.52 -8.32 -13.84
N SER A 421 24.48 -9.02 -14.30
CA SER A 421 24.19 -9.27 -15.71
C SER A 421 22.69 -9.49 -15.90
N LEU A 422 22.22 -9.36 -17.14
CA LEU A 422 20.86 -9.69 -17.55
C LEU A 422 20.90 -10.79 -18.63
N PRO A 423 19.94 -11.74 -18.63
CA PRO A 423 19.83 -12.72 -19.70
C PRO A 423 19.62 -12.07 -21.07
N ALA A 424 20.20 -12.66 -22.11
CA ALA A 424 19.88 -12.28 -23.49
C ALA A 424 18.38 -12.52 -23.77
N GLY A 425 17.74 -11.59 -24.46
CA GLY A 425 16.32 -11.67 -24.77
C GLY A 425 15.38 -11.56 -23.56
N LEU A 426 15.83 -11.07 -22.40
CA LEU A 426 14.99 -10.90 -21.20
C LEU A 426 13.69 -10.12 -21.46
N LEU A 427 13.74 -9.13 -22.36
CA LEU A 427 12.61 -8.25 -22.71
C LEU A 427 11.82 -8.74 -23.94
N THR A 428 12.18 -9.90 -24.49
CA THR A 428 11.41 -10.51 -25.59
C THR A 428 10.02 -10.88 -25.10
N GLY A 429 9.01 -10.59 -25.91
CA GLY A 429 7.61 -10.77 -25.54
C GLY A 429 6.98 -9.61 -24.74
N LEU A 430 7.66 -8.47 -24.62
CA LEU A 430 7.15 -7.24 -23.99
C LEU A 430 6.93 -6.11 -25.04
N PRO A 431 6.02 -6.26 -26.02
CA PRO A 431 5.92 -5.35 -27.16
C PRO A 431 5.46 -3.92 -26.78
N LEU A 432 4.75 -3.76 -25.67
CA LEU A 432 4.21 -2.46 -25.21
C LEU A 432 5.11 -1.76 -24.17
N LEU A 433 6.31 -2.28 -23.90
CA LEU A 433 7.18 -1.74 -22.87
C LEU A 433 7.69 -0.35 -23.25
N THR A 434 7.30 0.65 -22.48
CA THR A 434 7.71 2.06 -22.69
C THR A 434 8.73 2.54 -21.66
N ALA A 435 8.76 1.91 -20.48
CA ALA A 435 9.59 2.31 -19.36
C ALA A 435 10.29 1.13 -18.67
N LEU A 436 11.61 1.23 -18.51
CA LEU A 436 12.46 0.25 -17.86
C LEU A 436 13.45 0.93 -16.91
N GLU A 437 13.33 0.67 -15.61
CA GLU A 437 14.26 1.21 -14.60
C GLU A 437 15.29 0.14 -14.18
N LEU A 438 16.56 0.33 -14.55
CA LEU A 438 17.70 -0.53 -14.18
C LEU A 438 18.70 0.17 -13.26
N GLY A 439 18.42 1.41 -12.85
CA GLY A 439 19.33 2.20 -12.04
C GLY A 439 19.69 1.56 -10.69
N HIS A 440 20.83 1.93 -10.12
CA HIS A 440 21.30 1.38 -8.84
C HIS A 440 21.40 -0.16 -8.83
N ASN A 441 22.17 -0.71 -9.76
CA ASN A 441 22.52 -2.13 -9.83
C ASN A 441 24.05 -2.28 -9.99
N HIS A 442 24.54 -3.49 -10.26
CA HIS A 442 25.95 -3.79 -10.51
C HIS A 442 26.24 -4.14 -11.97
N LEU A 443 25.46 -3.60 -12.91
CA LEU A 443 25.62 -3.88 -14.33
C LEU A 443 26.87 -3.20 -14.88
N ALA A 444 27.81 -4.01 -15.37
CA ALA A 444 28.96 -3.51 -16.12
C ALA A 444 28.67 -3.39 -17.63
N ARG A 445 27.75 -4.21 -18.14
CA ARG A 445 27.36 -4.27 -19.55
C ARG A 445 25.94 -4.79 -19.71
N LEU A 446 25.35 -4.55 -20.87
CA LEU A 446 24.08 -5.13 -21.29
C LEU A 446 24.31 -6.15 -22.40
N PRO A 447 23.54 -7.27 -22.45
CA PRO A 447 23.63 -8.20 -23.56
C PRO A 447 23.24 -7.49 -24.88
N PRO A 448 23.97 -7.75 -25.98
CA PRO A 448 23.59 -7.24 -27.29
C PRO A 448 22.17 -7.67 -27.66
N GLY A 449 21.41 -6.76 -28.25
CA GLY A 449 20.06 -7.00 -28.70
C GLY A 449 18.98 -6.97 -27.61
N LEU A 450 19.30 -6.55 -26.38
CA LEU A 450 18.35 -6.51 -25.26
C LEU A 450 17.08 -5.71 -25.58
N PHE A 451 17.21 -4.61 -26.32
CA PHE A 451 16.13 -3.65 -26.62
C PHE A 451 15.53 -3.82 -28.01
N ASP A 452 16.06 -4.72 -28.85
CA ASP A 452 15.74 -4.78 -30.28
C ASP A 452 14.27 -5.16 -30.54
N ALA A 453 13.65 -5.85 -29.58
CA ALA A 453 12.24 -6.26 -29.64
C ALA A 453 11.26 -5.23 -29.08
N ASN A 454 11.73 -4.11 -28.52
CA ASN A 454 10.92 -3.15 -27.75
C ASN A 454 10.96 -1.75 -28.40
N GLY A 455 10.30 -1.60 -29.55
CA GLY A 455 10.31 -0.35 -30.33
C GLY A 455 9.66 0.87 -29.64
N GLU A 456 8.78 0.64 -28.66
CA GLU A 456 8.09 1.70 -27.90
C GLU A 456 8.90 2.18 -26.68
N LEU A 457 10.09 1.62 -26.44
CA LEU A 457 10.89 1.91 -25.27
C LEU A 457 11.46 3.34 -25.32
N ALA A 458 10.95 4.21 -24.43
CA ALA A 458 11.28 5.63 -24.42
C ALA A 458 11.95 6.10 -23.11
N ARG A 459 11.68 5.43 -21.98
CA ARG A 459 12.24 5.77 -20.67
C ARG A 459 13.09 4.61 -20.17
N VAL A 460 14.41 4.78 -20.14
CA VAL A 460 15.32 3.77 -19.59
C VAL A 460 16.21 4.39 -18.53
N GLY A 461 16.09 3.95 -17.28
CA GLY A 461 16.95 4.40 -16.20
C GLY A 461 18.22 3.55 -16.10
N LEU A 462 19.39 4.16 -16.32
CA LEU A 462 20.70 3.47 -16.34
C LEU A 462 21.69 3.97 -15.30
N THR A 463 21.28 4.95 -14.49
CA THR A 463 22.16 5.64 -13.54
C THR A 463 22.67 4.71 -12.44
N ASN A 464 23.81 5.05 -11.84
CA ASN A 464 24.36 4.32 -10.69
C ASN A 464 24.58 2.83 -10.96
N ASN A 465 25.18 2.52 -12.11
CA ASN A 465 25.70 1.20 -12.46
C ASN A 465 27.19 1.32 -12.81
N PRO A 466 28.02 0.30 -12.51
CA PRO A 466 29.46 0.32 -12.80
C PRO A 466 29.77 0.02 -14.27
N TRP A 467 29.25 0.83 -15.20
CA TRP A 467 29.39 0.61 -16.64
C TRP A 467 30.87 0.53 -17.06
N ALA A 468 31.24 -0.59 -17.68
CA ALA A 468 32.55 -0.78 -18.28
C ALA A 468 32.52 -0.26 -19.71
N CYS A 469 33.05 0.94 -19.92
CA CYS A 469 33.11 1.61 -21.22
C CYS A 469 34.26 1.04 -22.06
N ASP A 470 34.15 -0.25 -22.35
CA ASP A 470 34.96 -1.00 -23.29
C ASP A 470 34.10 -1.42 -24.50
N CYS A 471 34.67 -2.24 -25.36
CA CYS A 471 34.00 -2.67 -26.57
C CYS A 471 32.73 -3.50 -26.40
N HIS A 472 32.50 -4.10 -25.23
CA HIS A 472 31.29 -4.85 -24.94
C HIS A 472 30.09 -3.94 -24.65
N LEU A 473 30.32 -2.65 -24.40
CA LEU A 473 29.26 -1.64 -24.20
C LEU A 473 28.85 -0.93 -25.49
N ALA A 474 29.49 -1.26 -26.63
CA ALA A 474 29.22 -0.64 -27.93
C ALA A 474 27.75 -0.72 -28.35
N TYR A 475 27.05 -1.82 -28.01
CA TYR A 475 25.61 -1.96 -28.27
C TYR A 475 24.80 -0.87 -27.57
N LEU A 476 25.04 -0.64 -26.27
CA LEU A 476 24.30 0.36 -25.49
C LEU A 476 24.59 1.77 -26.01
N LEU A 477 25.84 2.09 -26.35
CA LEU A 477 26.16 3.37 -26.97
C LEU A 477 25.42 3.55 -28.30
N GLY A 478 25.46 2.54 -29.18
CA GLY A 478 24.78 2.57 -30.47
C GLY A 478 23.27 2.79 -30.33
N TRP A 479 22.64 2.14 -29.34
CA TRP A 479 21.23 2.32 -29.03
C TRP A 479 20.92 3.73 -28.48
N LEU A 480 21.75 4.27 -27.56
CA LEU A 480 21.56 5.63 -27.07
C LEU A 480 21.70 6.69 -28.18
N GLN A 481 22.58 6.44 -29.16
CA GLN A 481 22.81 7.33 -30.30
C GLN A 481 21.72 7.25 -31.39
N SER A 482 20.83 6.24 -31.37
CA SER A 482 19.76 6.14 -32.37
C SER A 482 18.62 7.13 -32.14
N PHE A 483 18.55 7.79 -30.98
CA PHE A 483 17.53 8.77 -30.66
C PHE A 483 17.93 10.16 -31.20
N ALA A 484 16.99 10.83 -31.86
CA ALA A 484 17.21 12.17 -32.41
C ALA A 484 17.46 13.24 -31.33
N GLU A 485 16.82 13.09 -30.17
CA GLU A 485 17.02 13.94 -29.00
C GLU A 485 17.64 13.11 -27.86
N PRO A 486 18.65 13.63 -27.13
CA PRO A 486 19.26 12.91 -26.02
C PRO A 486 18.25 12.55 -24.94
N LEU A 487 18.17 11.27 -24.60
CA LEU A 487 17.33 10.79 -23.50
C LEU A 487 17.91 11.26 -22.16
N THR A 488 17.42 12.39 -21.65
CA THR A 488 17.90 13.01 -20.40
C THR A 488 17.81 12.08 -19.19
N HIS A 489 16.92 11.09 -19.22
CA HIS A 489 16.68 10.11 -18.17
C HIS A 489 17.55 8.84 -18.29
N ALA A 490 18.20 8.62 -19.44
CA ALA A 490 19.02 7.42 -19.74
C ALA A 490 20.52 7.67 -19.61
N GLN A 491 20.92 8.41 -18.59
CA GLN A 491 22.33 8.74 -18.37
C GLN A 491 23.10 7.52 -17.83
N ALA A 492 24.14 7.13 -18.57
CA ALA A 492 25.10 6.10 -18.17
C ALA A 492 26.49 6.74 -18.03
N PHE A 493 27.11 6.58 -16.87
CA PHE A 493 28.45 7.09 -16.58
C PHE A 493 29.45 5.95 -16.51
N CYS A 494 30.60 6.12 -17.15
CA CYS A 494 31.66 5.13 -17.17
C CYS A 494 32.27 4.96 -15.78
N ALA A 495 32.39 3.72 -15.30
CA ALA A 495 33.13 3.39 -14.09
C ALA A 495 34.55 2.87 -14.40
N SER A 496 34.71 2.21 -15.55
CA SER A 496 35.97 1.73 -16.09
C SER A 496 36.02 1.92 -17.62
N PRO A 497 37.20 1.93 -18.26
CA PRO A 497 38.53 1.98 -17.64
C PRO A 497 38.79 3.31 -16.93
N ALA A 498 39.84 3.39 -16.10
CA ALA A 498 40.13 4.57 -15.27
C ALA A 498 40.22 5.89 -16.06
N ALA A 499 40.68 5.84 -17.32
CA ALA A 499 40.78 6.99 -18.21
C ALA A 499 39.42 7.62 -18.58
N LEU A 500 38.34 6.83 -18.56
CA LEU A 500 36.99 7.27 -18.91
C LEU A 500 36.08 7.43 -17.70
N ARG A 501 36.59 7.16 -16.49
CA ARG A 501 35.78 7.16 -15.27
C ARG A 501 35.10 8.51 -15.04
N GLY A 502 33.79 8.48 -14.83
CA GLY A 502 32.95 9.66 -14.60
C GLY A 502 32.48 10.36 -15.87
N GLN A 503 32.97 9.98 -17.06
CA GLN A 503 32.48 10.51 -18.33
C GLN A 503 31.11 9.91 -18.68
N THR A 504 30.30 10.69 -19.40
CA THR A 504 29.03 10.20 -19.93
C THR A 504 29.29 9.28 -21.12
N LEU A 505 28.61 8.13 -21.19
CA LEU A 505 28.79 7.16 -22.27
C LEU A 505 28.61 7.78 -23.67
N LEU A 506 27.64 8.71 -23.82
CA LEU A 506 27.40 9.43 -25.07
C LEU A 506 28.59 10.26 -25.56
N GLU A 507 29.51 10.65 -24.68
CA GLU A 507 30.70 11.44 -24.99
C GLU A 507 31.92 10.57 -25.35
N VAL A 508 31.84 9.25 -25.11
CA VAL A 508 32.95 8.33 -25.38
C VAL A 508 33.11 8.11 -26.89
N PRO A 509 34.32 8.34 -27.46
CA PRO A 509 34.55 8.11 -28.88
C PRO A 509 34.39 6.62 -29.25
N GLN A 510 33.64 6.33 -30.32
CA GLN A 510 33.42 4.94 -30.78
C GLN A 510 34.72 4.15 -31.02
N GLY A 511 35.82 4.82 -31.38
CA GLY A 511 37.12 4.19 -31.58
C GLY A 511 37.71 3.54 -30.32
N GLN A 512 37.32 4.01 -29.13
CA GLN A 512 37.76 3.46 -27.84
C GLN A 512 36.91 2.26 -27.38
N LEU A 513 35.76 2.05 -28.02
CA LEU A 513 34.86 0.90 -27.77
C LEU A 513 35.02 -0.18 -28.86
N LYS A 514 36.20 -0.30 -29.47
CA LYS A 514 36.50 -1.38 -30.43
C LYS A 514 37.37 -2.43 -29.76
N CYS A 515 36.89 -3.68 -29.72
CA CYS A 515 37.74 -4.77 -29.26
C CYS A 515 38.81 -4.94 -30.36
N GLN A 516 40.08 -4.76 -30.01
CA GLN A 516 41.12 -5.28 -30.88
C GLN A 516 40.95 -6.80 -30.87
N GLY A 517 40.67 -7.38 -32.04
CA GLY A 517 40.70 -8.83 -32.18
C GLY A 517 42.01 -9.33 -31.60
N VAL A 518 41.96 -10.41 -30.83
CA VAL A 518 43.15 -11.10 -30.34
C VAL A 518 44.14 -11.17 -31.52
N PRO A 519 45.35 -10.58 -31.42
CA PRO A 519 46.32 -10.67 -32.49
C PRO A 519 46.53 -12.16 -32.77
N GLY A 520 46.16 -12.59 -33.98
CA GLY A 520 46.51 -13.91 -34.46
C GLY A 520 48.01 -14.09 -34.28
N VAL A 521 48.37 -15.14 -33.56
CA VAL A 521 49.75 -15.59 -33.42
C VAL A 521 50.32 -15.71 -34.83
N PRO A 522 51.38 -14.95 -35.19
CA PRO A 522 52.09 -15.20 -36.44
C PRO A 522 52.80 -16.53 -36.31
N LEU A 523 52.62 -17.39 -37.32
CA LEU A 523 53.45 -18.57 -37.50
C LEU A 523 54.90 -18.14 -37.79
N GLU A 524 55.81 -18.75 -37.03
CA GLU A 524 57.21 -19.05 -37.33
C GLU A 524 58.34 -18.35 -36.55
N GLU A 525 59.27 -19.22 -36.15
CA GLU A 525 60.70 -19.07 -35.81
C GLU A 525 61.14 -18.67 -34.39
N GLY A 526 61.79 -19.64 -33.72
CA GLY A 526 62.87 -19.39 -32.74
C GLY A 526 62.55 -19.64 -31.27
N LEU A 527 62.53 -20.91 -30.84
CA LEU A 527 62.58 -21.29 -29.42
C LEU A 527 64.05 -21.30 -28.95
N ASP A 528 64.42 -20.30 -28.16
CA ASP A 528 65.51 -20.40 -27.18
C ASP A 528 65.17 -19.52 -25.96
N GLY A 529 65.03 -20.16 -24.78
CA GLY A 529 65.28 -19.53 -23.48
C GLY A 529 64.11 -18.98 -22.66
N GLU A 530 63.55 -19.88 -21.82
CA GLU A 530 63.01 -19.66 -20.46
C GLU A 530 61.73 -18.81 -20.23
N PRO A 531 60.57 -19.45 -19.92
CA PRO A 531 59.43 -18.80 -19.28
C PRO A 531 59.58 -18.83 -17.75
N ARG A 532 59.49 -17.67 -17.09
CA ARG A 532 59.28 -17.58 -15.64
C ARG A 532 57.81 -17.34 -15.31
N GLU A 533 57.23 -18.40 -14.74
CA GLU A 533 56.18 -18.49 -13.72
C GLU A 533 55.14 -17.35 -13.60
N ASP A 534 53.94 -17.63 -14.10
CA ASP A 534 52.68 -17.23 -13.46
C ASP A 534 51.82 -18.50 -13.23
N ALA A 535 51.18 -18.57 -12.07
CA ALA A 535 50.71 -19.78 -11.36
C ALA A 535 49.91 -20.84 -12.17
N PRO A 536 50.13 -22.16 -11.91
CA PRO A 536 49.38 -23.23 -12.55
C PRO A 536 48.07 -23.56 -11.81
N GLY A 537 47.00 -23.75 -12.58
CA GLY A 537 45.89 -24.61 -12.15
C GLY A 537 44.59 -23.92 -11.74
N GLN A 538 44.11 -22.89 -12.43
CA GLN A 538 42.68 -22.55 -12.39
C GLN A 538 42.17 -22.33 -13.81
N CYS A 539 41.43 -23.32 -14.33
CA CYS A 539 40.87 -23.29 -15.67
C CYS A 539 39.34 -23.35 -15.57
N THR A 540 38.67 -22.30 -16.05
CA THR A 540 37.21 -22.27 -16.15
C THR A 540 36.80 -22.64 -17.57
N TYR A 541 35.90 -23.60 -17.71
CA TYR A 541 35.39 -24.10 -19.00
C TYR A 541 33.91 -23.75 -19.15
N SER A 542 33.55 -23.16 -20.29
CA SER A 542 32.16 -22.82 -20.63
C SER A 542 31.81 -23.17 -22.08
N ASN A 543 30.55 -23.50 -22.35
CA ASN A 543 30.03 -23.62 -23.71
C ASN A 543 29.40 -22.28 -24.18
N PRO A 544 29.20 -22.08 -25.50
CA PRO A 544 28.64 -20.84 -26.06
C PRO A 544 27.22 -20.51 -25.57
N GLU A 545 26.50 -21.52 -25.07
CA GLU A 545 25.12 -21.43 -24.58
C GLU A 545 25.04 -21.18 -23.06
N GLY A 546 26.17 -21.11 -22.35
CA GLY A 546 26.24 -20.80 -20.92
C GLY A 546 25.69 -21.87 -19.97
N THR A 547 25.43 -23.08 -20.48
CA THR A 547 24.78 -24.19 -19.76
C THR A 547 25.73 -25.02 -18.90
N ILE A 548 27.05 -24.93 -19.10
CA ILE A 548 28.05 -25.72 -18.39
C ILE A 548 29.15 -24.80 -17.87
N ASN A 549 29.39 -24.79 -16.55
CA ASN A 549 30.52 -24.11 -15.92
C ASN A 549 31.32 -25.14 -15.10
N VAL A 550 32.58 -25.38 -15.47
CA VAL A 550 33.49 -26.23 -14.69
C VAL A 550 34.69 -25.40 -14.25
N ALA A 551 34.96 -25.42 -12.94
CA ALA A 551 36.18 -24.89 -12.37
C ALA A 551 36.99 -26.05 -11.77
N CYS A 552 38.22 -26.24 -12.23
CA CYS A 552 39.15 -27.19 -11.65
C CYS A 552 40.41 -26.48 -11.16
N ASP A 553 40.91 -26.92 -10.01
CA ASP A 553 42.31 -26.75 -9.65
C ASP A 553 43.11 -28.06 -9.85
N ALA A 554 44.44 -28.00 -9.73
CA ALA A 554 45.33 -29.13 -9.99
C ALA A 554 45.05 -30.39 -9.12
N THR A 555 44.20 -30.29 -8.10
CA THR A 555 43.91 -31.35 -7.12
C THR A 555 42.42 -31.60 -6.87
N SER A 556 41.52 -30.73 -7.30
CA SER A 556 40.07 -30.92 -7.14
C SER A 556 39.26 -30.26 -8.28
N CYS A 557 38.27 -30.99 -8.79
CA CYS A 557 37.27 -30.47 -9.74
C CYS A 557 35.91 -30.37 -9.02
N GLN A 558 35.22 -29.25 -9.14
CA GLN A 558 33.87 -29.11 -8.58
C GLN A 558 32.82 -29.91 -9.39
N GLN A 559 31.76 -30.33 -8.71
CA GLN A 559 30.70 -31.22 -9.20
C GLN A 559 29.99 -30.67 -10.46
N LEU A 560 29.97 -31.47 -11.52
CA LEU A 560 29.35 -31.17 -12.80
C LEU A 560 27.82 -31.32 -12.72
N SER A 561 27.07 -30.23 -12.91
CA SER A 561 25.60 -30.28 -13.01
C SER A 561 25.18 -30.10 -14.48
N LEU A 562 24.78 -31.19 -15.13
CA LEU A 562 24.30 -31.19 -16.51
C LEU A 562 22.78 -31.01 -16.53
N ARG A 563 22.28 -29.97 -17.21
CA ARG A 563 20.85 -29.91 -17.60
C ARG A 563 20.71 -30.32 -19.05
N LEU A 564 20.14 -31.50 -19.28
CA LEU A 564 19.80 -31.97 -20.62
C LEU A 564 18.53 -31.23 -21.10
N PRO A 565 18.43 -30.86 -22.39
CA PRO A 565 17.19 -30.34 -22.95
C PRO A 565 16.07 -31.39 -22.83
N PRO A 566 14.81 -31.01 -22.54
CA PRO A 566 13.72 -31.97 -22.45
C PRO A 566 13.44 -32.57 -23.83
N SER A 567 13.61 -33.88 -23.97
CA SER A 567 13.18 -34.60 -25.18
C SER A 567 11.68 -34.90 -25.14
N PRO A 568 10.97 -34.94 -26.28
CA PRO A 568 9.64 -35.54 -26.37
C PRO A 568 9.68 -37.02 -25.91
N PRO A 569 8.56 -37.66 -25.55
CA PRO A 569 8.56 -39.04 -25.07
C PRO A 569 9.12 -39.99 -26.16
N LEU A 570 10.31 -40.54 -25.92
CA LEU A 570 10.93 -41.50 -26.84
C LEU A 570 10.45 -42.94 -26.57
N PRO A 571 10.25 -43.77 -27.61
CA PRO A 571 9.95 -45.19 -27.48
C PRO A 571 11.15 -45.99 -26.91
N PRO A 572 10.92 -47.18 -26.32
CA PRO A 572 11.96 -47.97 -25.68
C PRO A 572 13.02 -48.47 -26.68
N GLY A 573 14.30 -48.23 -26.39
CA GLY A 573 15.44 -48.79 -27.13
C GLY A 573 16.44 -47.78 -27.72
N LEU A 574 16.28 -46.47 -27.53
CA LEU A 574 17.22 -45.46 -28.05
C LEU A 574 18.13 -44.88 -26.97
N ALA A 575 19.41 -44.76 -27.33
CA ALA A 575 20.44 -44.13 -26.52
C ALA A 575 20.54 -42.64 -26.85
N TYR A 576 20.47 -41.76 -25.85
CA TYR A 576 20.79 -40.34 -26.04
C TYR A 576 22.31 -40.17 -26.08
N GLN A 577 22.86 -39.66 -27.18
CA GLN A 577 24.29 -39.35 -27.31
C GLN A 577 24.48 -37.85 -27.52
N GLY A 578 25.02 -37.15 -26.53
CA GLY A 578 25.37 -35.74 -26.61
C GLY A 578 26.88 -35.56 -26.55
N THR A 579 27.44 -34.71 -27.40
CA THR A 579 28.87 -34.33 -27.35
C THR A 579 28.98 -32.82 -27.17
N TRP A 580 29.69 -32.37 -26.15
CA TRP A 580 29.94 -30.96 -25.86
C TRP A 580 31.42 -30.66 -25.97
N VAL A 581 31.75 -29.60 -26.69
CA VAL A 581 33.12 -29.09 -26.81
C VAL A 581 33.21 -27.82 -25.97
N LEU A 582 33.92 -27.92 -24.85
CA LEU A 582 34.14 -26.84 -23.90
C LEU A 582 35.48 -26.17 -24.20
N HIS A 583 35.48 -24.84 -24.21
CA HIS A 583 36.66 -24.04 -24.55
C HIS A 583 37.15 -23.30 -23.30
N SER A 584 38.47 -23.29 -23.08
CA SER A 584 39.12 -22.51 -22.03
C SER A 584 40.48 -21.98 -22.50
N ARG A 585 41.09 -21.12 -21.68
CA ARG A 585 42.44 -20.59 -21.89
C ARG A 585 43.53 -21.67 -21.74
N CYS A 586 43.19 -22.80 -21.12
CA CYS A 586 44.09 -23.93 -20.88
C CYS A 586 43.98 -25.05 -21.91
N GLY A 587 43.09 -24.93 -22.90
CA GLY A 587 42.83 -25.96 -23.93
C GLY A 587 41.35 -26.22 -24.18
N THR A 588 41.07 -27.27 -24.96
CA THR A 588 39.71 -27.68 -25.35
C THR A 588 39.40 -29.05 -24.74
N LEU A 589 38.24 -29.17 -24.08
CA LEU A 589 37.76 -30.42 -23.50
C LEU A 589 36.53 -30.91 -24.27
N GLN A 590 36.58 -32.13 -24.80
CA GLN A 590 35.45 -32.77 -25.46
C GLN A 590 34.81 -33.80 -24.53
N LEU A 591 33.53 -33.62 -24.22
CA LEU A 591 32.76 -34.47 -23.32
C LEU A 591 31.65 -35.17 -24.11
N SER A 592 31.67 -36.51 -24.15
CA SER A 592 30.64 -37.31 -24.83
C SER A 592 29.86 -38.12 -23.79
N VAL A 593 28.54 -37.92 -23.72
CA VAL A 593 27.66 -38.65 -22.78
C VAL A 593 26.67 -39.50 -23.58
N LEU A 594 26.64 -40.80 -23.28
CA LEU A 594 25.69 -41.77 -23.82
C LEU A 594 24.76 -42.25 -22.70
N ILE A 595 23.44 -42.08 -22.87
CA ILE A 595 22.42 -42.53 -21.91
C ILE A 595 21.55 -43.57 -22.59
N THR A 596 21.61 -44.82 -22.13
CA THR A 596 20.78 -45.92 -22.63
C THR A 596 19.63 -46.21 -21.66
N ALA A 597 18.39 -46.16 -22.14
CA ALA A 597 17.25 -46.63 -21.36
C ALA A 597 17.19 -48.16 -21.40
N GLN A 598 17.39 -48.83 -20.25
CA GLN A 598 17.17 -50.28 -20.13
C GLN A 598 15.71 -50.55 -19.75
N SER A 599 15.00 -51.38 -20.52
CA SER A 599 13.70 -51.91 -20.08
C SER A 599 13.93 -52.94 -18.97
N ARG A 600 13.39 -52.68 -17.78
CA ARG A 600 13.28 -53.71 -16.74
C ARG A 600 12.20 -54.69 -17.16
N ASP A 601 12.60 -55.88 -17.60
CA ASP A 601 11.73 -57.05 -17.54
C ASP A 601 11.43 -57.37 -16.07
N GLU A 602 10.17 -57.75 -15.82
CA GLU A 602 9.63 -58.16 -14.53
C GLU A 602 10.43 -59.30 -13.89
N ALA A 603 10.99 -59.07 -12.69
CA ALA A 603 10.94 -60.02 -11.57
C ALA A 603 11.67 -59.50 -10.31
N THR A 604 10.96 -59.58 -9.19
CA THR A 604 11.43 -59.68 -7.79
C THR A 604 12.04 -58.48 -7.02
N SER A 605 11.25 -58.04 -6.04
CA SER A 605 11.59 -57.63 -4.66
C SER A 605 11.55 -56.13 -4.30
N PRO A 606 10.91 -55.78 -3.16
CA PRO A 606 10.57 -54.40 -2.82
C PRO A 606 11.63 -53.74 -1.93
N GLY A 607 11.75 -52.41 -2.05
CA GLY A 607 12.40 -51.58 -1.04
C GLY A 607 13.51 -50.72 -1.60
N LEU A 608 13.14 -49.54 -2.11
CA LEU A 608 13.80 -48.24 -1.98
C LEU A 608 13.09 -47.26 -2.94
N PRO A 609 12.70 -46.05 -2.50
CA PRO A 609 12.04 -45.10 -3.37
C PRO A 609 13.01 -44.56 -4.42
N ALA A 610 12.50 -44.49 -5.64
CA ALA A 610 13.14 -43.86 -6.78
C ALA A 610 13.33 -42.36 -6.54
N VAL A 611 14.53 -41.87 -6.85
CA VAL A 611 14.75 -40.47 -7.22
C VAL A 611 15.35 -40.53 -8.63
N PRO A 612 14.88 -39.70 -9.57
CA PRO A 612 15.34 -39.73 -10.96
C PRO A 612 16.84 -39.45 -11.11
#